data_AF-A0A2E3A9G8-F1
#
_entry.id   AF-A0A2E3A9G8-F1
#
_cell.length_a   1.000
_cell.length_b   1.000
_cell.length_c   1.000
_cell.angle_alpha   90.00
_cell.angle_beta   90.00
_cell.angle_gamma   90.00
#
_symmetry.space_group_name_H-M   'P 1'
#
loop_
_entity.id
_entity.type
_entity.pdbx_description
1 polymer ?
#
loop_
_entity_poly.entity_id
_entity_poly.type
_entity_poly.pdbx_seq_one_letter_code
_entity_poly.pdbx_strand_id
1 'polypeptide(L)' 'MIDLFLIIACSVAVVLLFFFWFAKQSIKSGISKDDNQNNIPDSWEKKLGLIFKLKNFLILILGIIIGLLLGNSSFIQ' A
#
# COMPACT_ATOMS: atom_id res chain seq x y z
N MET A 1 -18.15 4.03 -16.25
CA MET A 1 -17.49 2.70 -16.05
C MET A 1 -16.07 2.89 -15.53
N ILE A 2 -15.25 3.72 -16.20
CA ILE A 2 -13.88 4.07 -15.76
C ILE A 2 -13.88 4.71 -14.36
N ASP A 3 -14.90 5.52 -14.04
CA ASP A 3 -15.03 6.19 -12.74
C ASP A 3 -15.21 5.20 -11.58
N LEU A 4 -15.92 4.08 -11.81
CA LEU A 4 -16.04 3.00 -10.84
C LEU A 4 -14.68 2.34 -10.60
N PHE A 5 -13.92 2.05 -11.67
CA PHE A 5 -12.57 1.49 -11.56
C PHE A 5 -11.62 2.44 -10.83
N LEU A 6 -11.76 3.75 -11.04
CA LEU A 6 -11.00 4.78 -10.34
C LEU A 6 -11.30 4.77 -8.84
N ILE A 7 -12.58 4.75 -8.46
CA ILE A 7 -13.00 4.70 -7.05
C ILE A 7 -12.47 3.43 -6.38
N ILE A 8 -12.54 2.29 -7.06
CA ILE A 8 -11.99 1.02 -6.57
C ILE A 8 -10.46 1.14 -6.41
N ALA A 9 -9.74 1.65 -7.41
CA ALA A 9 -8.29 1.81 -7.36
C ALA A 9 -7.85 2.74 -6.21
N CYS A 10 -8.54 3.87 -6.01
CA CYS A 10 -8.32 4.76 -4.88
C CYS A 10 -8.61 4.07 -3.54
N SER A 11 -9.70 3.31 -3.45
CA SER A 11 -10.04 2.56 -2.22
C SER A 11 -8.95 1.54 -1.88
N VAL A 12 -8.46 0.80 -2.87
CA VAL A 12 -7.35 -0.15 -2.71
C VAL A 12 -6.07 0.58 -2.30
N ALA A 13 -5.78 1.76 -2.86
CA ALA A 13 -4.63 2.58 -2.47
C ALA A 13 -4.67 2.94 -0.99
N VAL A 14 -5.82 3.41 -0.51
CA VAL A 14 -6.02 3.77 0.91
C VAL A 14 -5.81 2.57 1.81
N VAL A 15 -6.38 1.41 1.45
CA VAL A 15 -6.20 0.17 2.22
C VAL A 15 -4.74 -0.27 2.26
N LEU A 16 -4.01 -0.21 1.14
CA LEU A 16 -2.59 -0.56 1.08
C LEU A 16 -1.72 0.39 1.91
N LEU A 17 -1.99 1.70 1.85
CA LEU A 17 -1.30 2.69 2.66
C LEU A 17 -1.57 2.45 4.15
N PHE A 18 -2.82 2.18 4.51
CA PHE A 18 -3.19 1.84 5.89
C PHE A 18 -2.50 0.56 6.34
N PHE A 19 -2.41 -0.46 5.48
CA PHE A 19 -1.72 -1.71 5.78
C PHE A 19 -0.23 -1.50 6.09
N PHE A 20 0.49 -0.75 5.24
CA PHE A 20 1.91 -0.45 5.49
C PHE A 20 2.13 0.44 6.72
N TRP A 21 1.23 1.40 6.96
CA TRP A 21 1.26 2.24 8.14
C TRP A 21 1.01 1.43 9.41
N PHE A 22 -0.01 0.56 9.40
CA PHE A 22 -0.34 -0.34 10.51
C PHE A 22 0.80 -1.30 10.83
N ALA A 23 1.46 -1.85 9.81
CA ALA A 23 2.65 -2.69 10.02
C ALA A 23 3.71 -1.96 10.84
N LYS A 24 4.04 -0.72 10.47
CA LYS A 24 5.00 0.12 11.19
C LYS A 24 4.52 0.49 12.59
N GLN A 25 3.22 0.77 12.74
CA GLN A 25 2.63 1.12 14.03
C GLN A 25 2.64 -0.07 14.99
N SER A 26 2.44 -1.29 14.49
CA SER A 26 2.45 -2.52 15.31
C SER A 26 3.81 -2.74 16.00
N ILE A 27 4.90 -2.36 15.33
CA ILE A 27 6.27 -2.42 15.89
C ILE A 27 6.45 -1.34 16.94
N LYS A 28 6.07 -0.09 16.61
CA LYS A 28 6.16 1.04 17.55
C LYS A 28 5.36 0.83 18.82
N SER A 29 4.22 0.15 18.73
CA SER A 29 3.35 -0.17 19.86
C SER A 29 3.84 -1.38 20.66
N GLY A 30 4.92 -2.06 20.25
CA GLY A 30 5.42 -3.28 20.90
C GLY A 30 4.53 -4.52 20.72
N ILE A 31 3.52 -4.46 19.82
CA ILE A 31 2.63 -5.58 19.51
C ILE A 31 3.40 -6.66 18.73
N SER A 32 4.32 -6.21 17.87
CA SER A 32 5.14 -7.06 17.01
C SER A 32 6.61 -6.91 17.37
N LYS A 33 7.34 -8.04 17.40
CA LYS A 33 8.80 -8.04 17.49
C LYS A 33 9.41 -7.65 16.12
N ASP A 34 10.48 -6.87 16.20
CA ASP A 34 11.33 -6.43 15.09
C ASP A 34 12.78 -6.56 15.58
N ASP A 35 13.27 -7.81 15.62
CA ASP A 35 14.64 -8.12 16.04
C ASP A 35 15.65 -7.67 14.98
N ASN A 36 15.22 -7.61 13.72
CA ASN A 36 16.03 -7.22 12.56
C ASN A 36 16.17 -5.69 12.38
N GLN A 37 15.49 -4.89 13.22
CA GLN A 37 15.47 -3.42 13.21
C GLN A 37 15.15 -2.79 11.85
N ASN A 38 14.34 -3.46 11.03
CA ASN A 38 14.04 -3.04 9.66
C ASN A 38 12.68 -2.33 9.54
N ASN A 39 12.02 -2.05 10.67
CA ASN A 39 10.66 -1.50 10.74
C ASN A 39 9.62 -2.38 10.01
N ILE A 40 9.84 -3.69 9.96
CA ILE A 40 8.88 -4.69 9.48
C ILE A 40 8.66 -5.71 10.62
N PRO A 41 7.42 -6.11 10.93
CA PRO A 41 7.20 -7.17 11.92
C PRO A 41 7.88 -8.46 11.45
N ASP A 42 8.69 -9.12 12.29
CA ASP A 42 9.40 -10.36 11.90
C ASP A 42 8.43 -11.46 11.43
N SER A 43 7.25 -11.51 12.05
CA SER A 43 6.17 -12.43 11.68
C SER A 43 5.63 -12.18 10.27
N TRP A 44 5.71 -10.93 9.80
CA TRP A 44 5.28 -10.51 8.48
C TRP A 44 6.44 -10.55 7.48
N GLU A 45 7.69 -10.32 7.91
CA GLU A 45 8.87 -10.47 7.06
C GLU A 45 8.97 -11.90 6.49
N LYS A 46 8.71 -12.93 7.31
CA LYS A 46 8.74 -14.34 6.86
C LYS A 46 7.70 -14.68 5.78
N LYS A 47 6.54 -13.99 5.76
CA LYS A 47 5.43 -14.30 4.83
C LYS A 47 5.31 -13.29 3.69
N LEU A 48 5.59 -12.03 3.97
CA LEU A 48 5.33 -10.86 3.14
C LEU A 48 6.58 -9.98 2.96
N GLY A 49 7.77 -10.41 3.38
CA GLY A 49 9.00 -9.62 3.30
C GLY A 49 9.30 -9.10 1.89
N LEU A 50 8.95 -9.89 0.87
CA LEU A 50 9.07 -9.49 -0.54
C LEU A 50 8.14 -8.31 -0.88
N ILE A 51 6.90 -8.31 -0.37
CA ILE A 51 5.93 -7.21 -0.53
C ILE A 51 6.42 -5.94 0.16
N PHE A 52 6.98 -6.05 1.37
CA PHE A 52 7.55 -4.89 2.07
C PHE A 52 8.78 -4.33 1.37
N LYS A 53 9.63 -5.18 0.79
CA LYS A 53 10.80 -4.77 0.00
C LYS A 53 10.39 -4.06 -1.29
N LEU A 54 9.33 -4.53 -1.94
CA LEU A 54 8.78 -3.94 -3.18
C LEU A 54 7.69 -2.89 -2.93
N LYS A 55 7.44 -2.47 -1.69
CA LYS A 55 6.32 -1.57 -1.36
C LYS A 55 6.34 -0.28 -2.19
N ASN A 56 7.51 0.32 -2.39
CA ASN A 56 7.65 1.55 -3.16
C ASN A 56 7.31 1.33 -4.63
N PHE A 57 7.70 0.17 -5.18
CA PHE A 57 7.39 -0.19 -6.56
C PHE A 57 5.89 -0.46 -6.75
N LEU A 58 5.26 -1.14 -5.79
CA LEU A 58 3.80 -1.36 -5.78
C LEU A 58 3.03 -0.04 -5.72
N ILE A 59 3.42 0.87 -4.82
CA ILE A 59 2.78 2.20 -4.69
C ILE A 59 2.96 3.01 -5.97
N LEU A 60 4.13 2.93 -6.62
CA LEU A 60 4.41 3.64 -7.88
C LEU A 60 3.52 3.13 -9.02
N ILE A 61 3.41 1.80 -9.20
CA ILE A 61 2.51 1.21 -10.20
C ILE A 61 1.06 1.63 -9.93
N LEU A 62 0.63 1.57 -8.67
CA LEU A 62 -0.73 1.94 -8.29
C LEU A 62 -1.02 3.41 -8.59
N GLY A 63 -0.07 4.29 -8.32
CA GLY A 63 -0.16 5.72 -8.65
C GLY A 63 -0.26 5.98 -10.15
N ILE A 64 0.52 5.27 -10.97
CA ILE A 64 0.44 5.36 -12.44
C ILE A 64 -0.95 4.92 -12.93
N ILE A 65 -1.46 3.80 -12.43
CA ILE A 65 -2.79 3.29 -12.80
C ILE A 65 -3.87 4.30 -12.42
N ILE A 66 -3.82 4.86 -11.21
CA ILE A 66 -4.77 5.88 -10.77
C ILE A 66 -4.68 7.12 -11.65
N GLY A 67 -3.48 7.60 -11.97
CA GLY A 67 -3.28 8.76 -12.85
C GLY A 67 -3.85 8.55 -14.25
N LEU A 68 -3.64 7.37 -14.84
CA LEU A 68 -4.20 7.01 -16.15
C LEU A 68 -5.72 6.89 -16.13
N LEU A 69 -6.29 6.30 -15.06
CA LEU A 69 -7.74 6.22 -14.89
C LEU A 69 -8.35 7.61 -14.68
N LEU A 70 -7.67 8.48 -13.92
CA LEU A 70 -8.10 9.83 -13.62
C LEU A 70 -8.12 10.73 -14.86
N GLY A 71 -7.11 10.64 -15.73
CA GLY A 71 -7.07 11.38 -16.99
C GLY A 71 -8.15 10.95 -18.00
N ASN A 72 -8.69 9.73 -17.86
CA ASN A 72 -9.77 9.20 -18.71
C ASN A 72 -11.14 9.18 -18.00
N SER A 73 -11.23 9.75 -16.81
CA SER A 73 -12.44 9.78 -16.01
C SER A 73 -13.29 10.99 -16.38
N SER A 74 -14.62 10.83 -16.32
CA SER A 74 -15.57 11.93 -16.48
C SER A 74 -15.62 12.88 -15.28
N PHE A 75 -14.77 12.67 -14.25
CA PHE A 75 -14.65 13.60 -13.14
C PHE A 75 -13.75 14.80 -13.45
N ILE A 76 -12.86 14.68 -14.45
CA ILE A 76 -11.92 15.74 -14.84
C ILE A 76 -12.24 16.31 -16.24
N GLN A 77 -12.86 15.53 -17.12
CA GLN A 77 -13.39 15.97 -18.41
C GLN A 77 -14.74 16.66 -18.26
#